data_AF-V6KZ27-F1
#
_entry.id   AF-V6KZ27-F1
#
_cell.length_a   1.000
_cell.length_b   1.000
_cell.length_c   1.000
_cell.angle_alpha   90.00
_cell.angle_beta   90.00
_cell.angle_gamma   90.00
#
_symmetry.space_group_name_H-M   'P 1'
#
loop_
_entity.id
_entity.type
_entity.pdbx_description
1 polymer ?
#
loop_
_entity_poly.entity_id
_entity_poly.type
_entity_poly.pdbx_seq_one_letter_code
_entity_poly.pdbx_strand_id
1 'polypeptide(L)'
;ADARAGVVGAAHAGRPGLLAGVVPATVAAMVRLGADPSRVTARTGPAVCGRCYEVPEAMRSEVTAAVPEAYAVTSWGTPSVDVAAGVRAQLAAAGVTALQQSEVCTLESGDHFSYRRERDTGRLGGYVWLDD
;
A
#
# COMPACT_ATOMS: atom_id res chain seq x y z
N ALA A 1 -2.06 -13.24 -2.97
CA ALA A 1 -2.13 -14.49 -3.74
C ALA A 1 -3.18 -15.40 -3.12
N ASP A 2 -4.01 -16.06 -3.92
CA ASP A 2 -4.78 -17.25 -3.51
C ASP A 2 -4.09 -18.46 -4.14
N ALA A 3 -3.30 -19.17 -3.33
CA ALA A 3 -2.52 -20.31 -3.80
C ALA A 3 -3.41 -21.49 -4.22
N ARG A 4 -4.61 -21.61 -3.64
CA ARG A 4 -5.55 -22.69 -3.98
C ARG A 4 -6.21 -22.45 -5.34
N ALA A 5 -6.50 -21.19 -5.66
CA ALA A 5 -7.03 -20.82 -6.97
C ALA A 5 -5.95 -20.69 -8.06
N GLY A 6 -4.66 -20.70 -7.69
CA GLY A 6 -3.58 -20.40 -8.63
C GLY A 6 -3.66 -18.98 -9.17
N VAL A 7 -3.99 -18.00 -8.31
CA VAL A 7 -4.13 -16.59 -8.72
C VAL A 7 -3.20 -15.69 -7.90
N VAL A 8 -2.37 -14.94 -8.62
CA VAL A 8 -1.48 -13.91 -8.06
C VAL A 8 -1.80 -12.55 -8.67
N GLY A 9 -1.48 -11.50 -7.92
CA GLY A 9 -1.65 -10.13 -8.36
C GLY A 9 -0.60 -9.24 -7.72
N ALA A 10 -0.10 -8.27 -8.49
CA ALA A 10 0.78 -7.21 -8.02
C ALA A 10 0.16 -5.86 -8.37
N ALA A 11 0.27 -4.90 -7.46
CA ALA A 11 -0.23 -3.55 -7.65
C ALA A 11 0.73 -2.53 -7.06
N HIS A 12 0.86 -1.38 -7.71
CA HIS A 12 1.57 -0.23 -7.16
C HIS A 12 0.56 0.74 -6.55
N ALA A 13 0.55 0.84 -5.22
CA ALA A 13 -0.34 1.73 -4.48
C ALA A 13 0.42 2.92 -3.87
N GLY A 14 0.74 3.92 -4.70
CA GLY A 14 1.06 5.27 -4.21
C GLY A 14 -0.22 6.04 -3.85
N ARG A 15 -0.09 7.25 -3.29
CA ARG A 15 -1.26 8.10 -2.92
C ARG A 15 -2.31 8.25 -4.05
N PRO A 16 -1.95 8.56 -5.32
CA PRO A 16 -2.93 8.63 -6.40
C PRO A 16 -3.62 7.29 -6.67
N GLY A 17 -2.88 6.17 -6.60
CA GLY A 17 -3.42 4.83 -6.79
C GLY A 17 -4.35 4.39 -5.66
N LEU A 18 -4.03 4.77 -4.42
CA LEU A 18 -4.91 4.57 -3.26
C LEU A 18 -6.26 5.26 -3.47
N LEU A 19 -6.23 6.54 -3.86
CA LEU A 19 -7.44 7.33 -4.16
C LEU A 19 -8.24 6.76 -5.35
N ALA A 20 -7.54 6.29 -6.38
CA ALA A 20 -8.16 5.68 -7.55
C ALA A 20 -8.69 4.25 -7.32
N GLY A 21 -8.46 3.66 -6.13
CA GLY A 21 -8.94 2.33 -5.80
C GLY A 21 -8.16 1.19 -6.48
N VAL A 22 -6.85 1.33 -6.65
CA VAL A 22 -6.03 0.26 -7.26
C VAL A 22 -6.09 -1.05 -6.48
N VAL A 23 -6.12 -1.01 -5.14
CA VAL A 23 -6.19 -2.20 -4.28
C VAL A 23 -7.50 -2.97 -4.48
N PRO A 24 -8.70 -2.36 -4.31
CA PRO A 24 -9.93 -3.09 -4.56
C PRO A 24 -10.07 -3.52 -6.02
N ALA A 25 -9.56 -2.75 -6.98
CA ALA A 25 -9.55 -3.15 -8.39
C ALA A 25 -8.71 -4.41 -8.64
N THR A 26 -7.53 -4.51 -8.01
CA THR A 26 -6.67 -5.72 -8.08
C THR A 26 -7.34 -6.91 -7.44
N VAL A 27 -7.93 -6.78 -6.25
CA VAL A 27 -8.65 -7.88 -5.59
C VAL A 27 -9.83 -8.33 -6.45
N ALA A 28 -10.62 -7.39 -6.98
CA ALA A 28 -11.72 -7.72 -7.88
C ALA A 28 -11.26 -8.43 -9.16
N ALA A 29 -10.10 -8.07 -9.72
CA ALA A 29 -9.51 -8.77 -10.86
C ALA A 29 -9.11 -10.20 -10.49
N MET A 30 -8.50 -10.41 -9.32
CA MET A 30 -8.18 -11.75 -8.83
C MET A 30 -9.44 -12.60 -8.62
N VAL A 31 -10.52 -12.02 -8.09
CA VAL A 31 -11.81 -12.72 -7.89
C VAL A 31 -12.41 -13.15 -9.23
N ARG A 32 -12.35 -12.30 -10.26
CA ARG A 32 -12.80 -12.68 -11.62
C ARG A 32 -12.01 -13.85 -12.20
N LEU A 33 -10.79 -14.08 -11.73
CA LEU A 33 -9.95 -15.22 -12.11
C LEU A 33 -10.14 -16.45 -11.20
N GLY A 34 -11.07 -16.39 -10.23
CA GLY A 34 -11.41 -17.51 -9.34
C GLY A 34 -10.81 -17.44 -7.94
N ALA A 35 -10.10 -16.36 -7.58
CA ALA A 35 -9.63 -16.17 -6.22
C ALA A 35 -10.80 -15.94 -5.24
N ASP A 36 -10.63 -16.42 -4.01
CA ASP A 36 -11.50 -16.11 -2.88
C ASP A 36 -10.79 -15.10 -1.97
N PRO A 37 -11.33 -13.89 -1.73
CA PRO A 37 -10.67 -12.89 -0.90
C PRO A 37 -10.29 -13.39 0.51
N SER A 38 -11.10 -14.28 1.09
CA SER A 38 -10.83 -14.86 2.42
C SER A 38 -9.59 -15.78 2.45
N ARG A 39 -9.16 -16.26 1.27
CA ARG A 39 -7.94 -17.07 1.09
C ARG A 39 -6.77 -16.27 0.52
N VAL A 40 -6.99 -15.01 0.16
CA VAL A 40 -5.91 -14.16 -0.34
C VAL A 40 -4.99 -13.79 0.82
N THR A 41 -3.71 -14.11 0.67
CA THR A 41 -2.65 -13.53 1.49
C THR A 41 -2.06 -12.34 0.74
N ALA A 42 -2.17 -11.15 1.33
CA ALA A 42 -1.55 -9.92 0.85
C ALA A 42 -0.22 -9.68 1.55
N ARG A 43 0.75 -9.13 0.80
CA ARG A 43 2.02 -8.64 1.35
C ARG A 43 2.31 -7.26 0.78
N THR A 44 2.75 -6.33 1.62
CA THR A 44 3.21 -5.01 1.17
C THR A 44 4.70 -4.85 1.48
N GLY A 45 5.45 -4.37 0.48
CA GLY A 45 6.88 -4.07 0.64
C GLY A 45 7.15 -2.79 1.44
N PRO A 46 8.44 -2.44 1.61
CA PRO A 46 8.86 -1.18 2.23
C PRO A 46 8.19 0.03 1.58
N ALA A 47 7.72 0.96 2.40
CA ALA A 47 7.04 2.18 1.95
C ALA A 47 7.41 3.36 2.85
N VAL A 48 7.15 4.60 2.43
CA VAL A 48 7.25 5.74 3.35
C VAL A 48 6.10 5.65 4.36
N CYS A 49 6.41 5.66 5.66
CA CYS A 49 5.40 5.49 6.72
C CYS A 49 4.60 6.78 6.98
N GLY A 50 3.44 6.65 7.64
CA GLY A 50 2.61 7.80 8.01
C GLY A 50 3.31 8.83 8.90
N ARG A 51 4.31 8.42 9.70
CA ARG A 51 5.13 9.32 10.52
C ARG A 51 6.15 10.14 9.72
N CYS A 52 6.33 9.83 8.44
CA CYS A 52 7.35 10.43 7.59
C CYS A 52 6.80 11.07 6.32
N TYR A 53 5.64 10.63 5.82
CA TYR A 53 5.11 11.07 4.53
C TYR A 53 4.40 12.43 4.63
N GLU A 54 5.18 13.48 4.87
CA GLU A 54 4.67 14.86 4.92
C GLU A 54 4.05 15.29 3.58
N VAL A 55 2.86 15.89 3.68
CA VAL A 55 2.12 16.49 2.57
C VAL A 55 1.48 17.81 3.02
N PRO A 56 1.06 18.70 2.10
CA PRO A 56 0.25 19.85 2.47
C PRO A 56 -1.08 19.46 3.12
N GLU A 57 -1.61 20.29 4.04
CA GLU A 57 -2.86 20.03 4.76
C GLU A 57 -4.04 19.72 3.82
N ALA A 58 -4.20 20.49 2.75
CA ALA A 58 -5.25 20.30 1.76
C ALA A 58 -5.19 18.91 1.11
N MET A 59 -3.97 18.41 0.85
CA MET A 59 -3.75 17.08 0.28
C MET A 59 -4.06 15.97 1.29
N ARG A 60 -3.67 16.16 2.57
CA ARG A 60 -4.08 15.22 3.62
C ARG A 60 -5.60 15.17 3.72
N SER A 61 -6.26 16.32 3.79
CA SER A 61 -7.72 16.44 3.88
C SER A 61 -8.43 15.74 2.72
N GLU A 62 -7.97 15.93 1.48
CA GLU A 62 -8.48 15.24 0.29
C GLU A 62 -8.37 13.72 0.43
N VAL A 63 -7.19 13.23 0.83
CA VAL A 63 -6.97 11.78 1.00
C VAL A 63 -7.86 11.22 2.10
N THR A 64 -7.96 11.88 3.24
CA THR A 64 -8.68 11.35 4.40
C THR A 64 -10.20 11.48 4.28
N ALA A 65 -10.69 12.35 3.40
CA ALA A 65 -12.10 12.36 3.02
C ALA A 65 -12.50 11.09 2.26
N ALA A 66 -11.59 10.55 1.44
CA ALA A 66 -11.82 9.32 0.67
C ALA A 66 -11.41 8.05 1.43
N VAL A 67 -10.32 8.10 2.20
CA VAL A 67 -9.72 6.98 2.95
C VAL A 67 -9.35 7.46 4.35
N PRO A 68 -10.29 7.46 5.32
CA PRO A 68 -10.08 8.01 6.66
C PRO A 68 -8.88 7.41 7.41
N GLU A 69 -8.61 6.12 7.20
CA GLU A 69 -7.51 5.39 7.84
C GLU A 69 -6.13 5.88 7.39
N ALA A 70 -6.05 6.63 6.29
CA ALA A 70 -4.80 7.21 5.82
C ALA A 70 -4.43 8.52 6.56
N TYR A 71 -5.23 8.98 7.52
CA TYR A 71 -4.90 10.16 8.33
C TYR A 71 -3.65 9.89 9.17
N ALA A 72 -2.68 10.78 9.08
CA ALA A 72 -1.49 10.74 9.91
C ALA A 72 -0.96 12.15 10.25
N VAL A 73 -0.01 12.15 11.18
CA VAL A 73 0.84 13.30 11.52
C VAL A 73 2.28 12.81 11.52
N THR A 74 3.20 13.62 10.99
CA THR A 74 4.62 13.27 11.00
C THR A 74 5.15 13.20 12.43
N SER A 75 6.32 12.57 12.62
CA SER A 75 7.00 12.58 13.91
C SER A 75 7.46 13.98 14.36
N TRP A 76 7.42 14.98 13.46
CA TRP A 76 7.70 16.39 13.73
C TRP A 76 6.44 17.29 13.68
N GLY A 77 5.24 16.71 13.74
CA GLY A 77 4.00 17.45 14.01
C GLY A 77 3.32 18.10 12.81
N THR A 78 3.71 17.75 11.58
CA THR A 78 3.12 18.29 10.35
C THR A 78 2.11 17.32 9.72
N PRO A 79 1.22 17.80 8.82
CA PRO A 79 0.27 16.95 8.13
C PRO A 79 0.96 15.86 7.30
N SER A 80 0.50 14.61 7.42
CA SER A 80 1.00 13.48 6.63
C SER A 80 -0.10 12.51 6.23
N VAL A 81 0.25 11.57 5.34
CA VAL A 81 -0.65 10.52 4.87
C VAL A 81 -0.01 9.15 5.09
N ASP A 82 -0.73 8.24 5.74
CA ASP A 82 -0.35 6.84 5.86
C ASP A 82 -0.99 5.99 4.73
N VAL A 83 -0.27 5.87 3.62
CA VAL A 83 -0.73 5.06 2.48
C VAL A 83 -0.85 3.58 2.86
N ALA A 84 0.03 3.07 3.72
CA ALA A 84 -0.02 1.66 4.13
C ALA A 84 -1.27 1.37 4.98
N ALA A 85 -1.66 2.31 5.85
CA ALA A 85 -2.93 2.23 6.57
C ALA A 85 -4.15 2.26 5.64
N GLY A 86 -4.13 3.13 4.62
CA GLY A 86 -5.18 3.14 3.59
C GLY A 86 -5.25 1.84 2.79
N VAL A 87 -4.11 1.27 2.39
CA VAL A 87 -4.05 -0.03 1.68
C VAL A 87 -4.62 -1.14 2.56
N ARG A 88 -4.26 -1.18 3.85
CA ARG A 88 -4.80 -2.15 4.81
C ARG A 88 -6.32 -2.04 4.93
N ALA A 89 -6.85 -0.82 5.03
CA ALA A 89 -8.29 -0.58 5.11
C ALA A 89 -9.01 -1.08 3.84
N GLN A 90 -8.47 -0.78 2.66
CA GLN A 90 -9.02 -1.23 1.39
C GLN A 90 -8.97 -2.76 1.22
N LEU A 91 -7.89 -3.41 1.65
CA LEU A 91 -7.79 -4.88 1.66
C LEU A 91 -8.83 -5.51 2.59
N ALA A 92 -8.96 -5.00 3.82
CA ALA A 92 -9.94 -5.48 4.78
C ALA A 92 -11.38 -5.31 4.26
N ALA A 93 -11.71 -4.16 3.67
CA ALA A 93 -13.01 -3.91 3.06
C ALA A 93 -13.29 -4.83 1.86
N ALA A 94 -12.24 -5.28 1.15
CA ALA A 94 -12.35 -6.24 0.06
C ALA A 94 -12.42 -7.71 0.54
N GLY A 95 -12.44 -7.96 1.85
CA GLY A 95 -12.51 -9.31 2.44
C GLY A 95 -11.16 -10.01 2.60
N VAL A 96 -10.05 -9.31 2.36
CA VAL A 96 -8.69 -9.84 2.55
C VAL A 96 -8.24 -9.60 3.99
N THR A 97 -8.21 -10.67 4.79
CA THR A 97 -7.87 -10.58 6.23
C THR A 97 -6.42 -10.91 6.54
N ALA A 98 -5.75 -11.67 5.67
CA ALA A 98 -4.35 -12.05 5.84
C ALA A 98 -3.43 -11.04 5.16
N LEU A 99 -2.91 -10.08 5.94
CA LEU A 99 -1.95 -9.07 5.47
C LEU A 99 -0.63 -9.17 6.26
N GLN A 100 0.48 -9.29 5.54
CA GLN A 100 1.82 -9.06 6.09
C GLN A 100 2.38 -7.75 5.54
N GLN A 101 2.54 -6.76 6.42
CA GLN A 101 3.09 -5.46 6.06
C GLN A 101 4.57 -5.39 6.45
N SER A 102 5.42 -4.89 5.55
CA SER A 102 6.79 -4.50 5.91
C SER A 102 6.79 -3.37 6.94
N GLU A 103 7.59 -3.50 7.99
CA GLU A 103 7.79 -2.45 8.99
C GLU A 103 8.80 -1.39 8.55
N VAL A 104 9.42 -1.56 7.38
CA VAL A 104 10.50 -0.68 6.90
C VAL A 104 9.92 0.60 6.31
N CYS A 105 10.27 1.73 6.93
CA CYS A 105 10.09 3.04 6.33
C CYS A 105 11.22 3.33 5.33
N THR A 106 10.90 3.51 4.05
CA THR A 106 11.93 3.78 3.04
C THR A 106 12.65 5.11 3.25
N LEU A 107 12.01 6.10 3.89
CA LEU A 107 12.66 7.36 4.24
C LEU A 107 13.72 7.17 5.34
N GLU A 108 13.39 6.39 6.38
CA GLU A 108 14.25 6.16 7.55
C GLU A 108 15.36 5.13 7.27
N SER A 109 15.11 4.16 6.39
CA SER A 109 16.07 3.12 6.05
C SER A 109 17.18 3.61 5.11
N GLY A 110 18.44 3.39 5.52
CA GLY A 110 19.62 3.59 4.67
C GLY A 110 19.76 2.57 3.54
N ASP A 111 19.21 1.37 3.73
CA ASP A 111 19.38 0.25 2.76
C ASP A 111 18.36 0.26 1.61
N HIS A 112 17.46 1.25 1.55
CA HIS A 112 16.37 1.29 0.59
C HIS A 112 16.34 2.62 -0.17
N PHE A 113 16.07 2.59 -1.47
CA PHE A 113 15.87 3.81 -2.25
C PHE A 113 14.65 4.60 -1.74
N SER A 114 14.80 5.92 -1.66
CA SER A 114 13.72 6.82 -1.24
C SER A 114 13.74 8.12 -2.04
N TYR A 115 12.73 8.28 -2.90
CA TYR A 115 12.54 9.52 -3.65
C TYR A 115 12.39 10.73 -2.72
N ARG A 116 11.76 10.55 -1.55
CA ARG A 116 11.53 11.65 -0.59
C ARG A 116 12.84 12.08 0.10
N ARG A 117 13.84 11.20 0.17
CA ARG A 117 15.18 11.50 0.69
C ARG A 117 16.09 12.10 -0.37
N GLU A 118 16.19 11.45 -1.53
CA GLU A 118 17.27 11.68 -2.50
C GLU A 118 16.80 12.36 -3.80
N ARG A 119 15.50 12.37 -4.09
CA ARG A 119 14.86 12.80 -5.35
C ARG A 119 15.29 11.96 -6.56
N ASP A 120 16.56 12.02 -6.94
CA ASP A 120 17.12 11.17 -8.00
C ASP A 120 17.77 9.94 -7.37
N THR A 121 17.17 8.76 -7.56
CA THR A 121 17.51 7.52 -6.86
C THR A 121 16.99 6.31 -7.64
N GLY A 122 17.37 5.10 -7.23
CA GLY A 122 16.91 3.85 -7.83
C GLY A 122 15.42 3.54 -7.55
N ARG A 123 14.99 2.31 -7.84
CA ARG A 123 13.62 1.84 -7.60
C ARG A 123 13.64 0.45 -6.96
N LEU A 124 12.68 0.22 -6.07
CA LEU A 124 12.42 -1.09 -5.49
C LEU A 124 11.45 -1.86 -6.43
N GLY A 125 11.64 -3.18 -6.54
CA GLY A 125 10.74 -4.06 -7.28
C GLY A 125 9.95 -4.98 -6.33
N GLY A 126 8.65 -5.08 -6.54
CA GLY A 126 7.79 -6.08 -5.90
C GLY A 126 7.34 -7.11 -6.94
N TYR A 127 7.58 -8.38 -6.66
CA TYR A 127 7.27 -9.48 -7.58
C TYR A 127 6.44 -10.55 -6.88
N VAL A 128 5.63 -11.24 -7.68
CA VAL A 128 4.89 -12.43 -7.28
C VAL A 128 4.68 -13.27 -8.53
N TRP A 129 4.83 -14.57 -8.41
CA TRP A 129 4.62 -15.52 -9.49
C TRP A 129 3.99 -16.80 -8.91
N LEU A 130 3.51 -17.64 -9.82
CA LEU A 130 3.17 -19.03 -9.54
C LEU A 130 4.38 -19.86 -9.96
N ASP A 131 4.78 -20.79 -9.11
CA ASP A 131 5.79 -21.79 -9.46
C ASP A 131 5.07 -23.00 -10.09
N ASP A 132 5.76 -23.71 -10.98
CA ASP A 132 5.23 -24.86 -11.73
C ASP A 132 5.00 -26.11 -10.86
#